data_AF-A0A4R7HXP0-F1
#
_entry.id   AF-A0A4R7HXP0-F1
#
_cell.length_a   1.000
_cell.length_b   1.000
_cell.length_c   1.000
_cell.angle_alpha   90.00
_cell.angle_beta   90.00
_cell.angle_gamma   90.00
#
_symmetry.space_group_name_H-M   'P 1'
#
loop_
_entity.id
_entity.type
_entity.pdbx_description
1 polymer ?
#
loop_
_entity_poly.entity_id
_entity_poly.type
_entity_poly.pdbx_seq_one_letter_code
_entity_poly.pdbx_strand_id
1 'polypeptide(L)'
;MTNPAPADSTASDQGRTTRRAMLGLGAFGTVLATARTASAAAGSEASSIAGFAMRAELTAQALYELADGDLWSVMAQHHAAYAQRIAGIAGLSATGRLDAVYDELSGAFSSGDPSEAALQLENTLAATHTELLGMTDDGPSISAIASIAITESRHAATIAALSGADLETQLVNSAAALAPEA
;
A
#
# COMPACT_ATOMS: atom_id res chain seq x y z
N MET A 1 -72.77 -9.52 23.14
CA MET A 1 -72.98 -10.70 22.26
C MET A 1 -71.62 -11.04 21.66
N THR A 2 -70.82 -11.83 22.38
CA THR A 2 -70.53 -13.27 22.16
C THR A 2 -69.62 -13.53 20.96
N ASN A 3 -68.38 -13.93 21.28
CA ASN A 3 -67.45 -14.63 20.38
C ASN A 3 -68.09 -15.95 19.89
N PRO A 4 -67.66 -16.49 18.74
CA PRO A 4 -66.69 -17.58 18.83
C PRO A 4 -65.66 -17.65 17.66
N ALA A 5 -64.48 -18.19 17.98
CA ALA A 5 -63.66 -18.99 17.06
C ALA A 5 -64.00 -20.49 17.29
N PRO A 6 -63.39 -21.51 16.65
CA PRO A 6 -62.51 -21.60 15.46
C PRO A 6 -62.96 -22.76 14.50
N ALA A 7 -62.23 -23.02 13.40
CA ALA A 7 -62.07 -24.33 12.72
C ALA A 7 -61.30 -24.10 11.40
N ASP A 8 -60.47 -24.97 10.85
CA ASP A 8 -59.80 -26.17 11.34
C ASP A 8 -58.67 -26.40 10.34
N SER A 9 -57.47 -26.69 10.83
CA SER A 9 -56.34 -27.08 10.01
C SER A 9 -56.38 -28.60 9.81
N THR A 10 -56.63 -29.07 8.59
CA THR A 10 -56.34 -30.45 8.17
C THR A 10 -55.61 -30.40 6.82
N ALA A 11 -54.34 -30.81 6.85
CA ALA A 11 -53.88 -32.09 6.31
C ALA A 11 -53.53 -31.99 4.81
N SER A 12 -52.26 -31.72 4.52
CA SER A 12 -51.30 -32.68 3.95
C SER A 12 -51.56 -33.08 2.50
N ASP A 13 -50.71 -32.60 1.59
CA ASP A 13 -50.24 -33.38 0.45
C ASP A 13 -48.80 -32.91 0.12
N GLN A 14 -47.76 -33.56 0.65
CA GLN A 14 -47.05 -34.69 0.04
C GLN A 14 -46.42 -34.32 -1.32
N GLY A 15 -45.08 -34.34 -1.40
CA GLY A 15 -44.41 -34.39 -2.70
C GLY A 15 -43.11 -33.63 -2.89
N ARG A 16 -42.12 -33.79 -2.00
CA ARG A 16 -40.73 -33.91 -2.49
C ARG A 16 -39.81 -34.63 -1.50
N THR A 17 -39.79 -35.95 -1.69
CA THR A 17 -38.65 -36.86 -1.53
C THR A 17 -37.40 -36.28 -0.86
N THR A 18 -37.21 -36.73 0.37
CA THR A 18 -35.98 -36.94 1.10
C THR A 18 -34.82 -37.45 0.24
N ARG A 19 -33.68 -36.76 0.30
CA ARG A 19 -32.38 -37.40 0.57
C ARG A 19 -31.61 -36.56 1.57
N ARG A 20 -31.83 -36.89 2.84
CA ARG A 20 -30.87 -36.65 3.93
C ARG A 20 -29.55 -37.30 3.51
N ALA A 21 -28.59 -36.49 3.08
CA ALA A 21 -27.21 -36.93 3.02
C ALA A 21 -26.70 -36.99 4.46
N MET A 22 -26.41 -38.22 4.89
CA MET A 22 -25.78 -38.60 6.14
C MET A 22 -24.53 -37.76 6.40
N LEU A 23 -24.33 -37.41 7.68
CA LEU A 23 -23.00 -37.17 8.24
C LEU A 23 -22.09 -38.35 7.86
N GLY A 24 -21.14 -38.10 6.97
CA GLY A 24 -19.98 -38.92 6.74
C GLY A 24 -18.79 -38.30 7.47
N LEU A 25 -18.35 -38.98 8.52
CA LEU A 25 -17.14 -38.74 9.28
C LEU A 25 -15.91 -38.73 8.34
N GLY A 26 -15.17 -37.62 8.27
CA GLY A 26 -13.81 -37.60 7.70
C GLY A 26 -13.43 -36.39 6.84
N ALA A 27 -13.41 -35.17 7.39
CA ALA A 27 -12.67 -34.04 6.80
C ALA A 27 -12.43 -32.89 7.79
N PHE A 28 -11.97 -33.17 9.01
CA PHE A 28 -11.48 -32.10 9.91
C PHE A 28 -10.03 -31.65 9.59
N GLY A 29 -9.48 -32.05 8.43
CA GLY A 29 -8.11 -31.71 8.02
C GLY A 29 -7.99 -30.68 6.90
N THR A 30 -9.04 -30.40 6.13
CA THR A 30 -8.91 -29.67 4.87
C THR A 30 -9.20 -28.18 4.97
N VAL A 31 -9.95 -27.72 5.99
CA VAL A 31 -10.26 -26.30 6.19
C VAL A 31 -9.03 -25.51 6.67
N LEU A 32 -8.14 -26.15 7.45
CA LEU A 32 -6.92 -25.50 7.94
C LEU A 32 -5.85 -25.41 6.84
N ALA A 33 -5.82 -26.37 5.91
CA ALA A 33 -4.87 -26.35 4.80
C ALA A 33 -5.19 -25.22 3.81
N THR A 34 -6.45 -25.06 3.39
CA THR A 34 -6.87 -23.96 2.50
C THR A 34 -6.77 -22.59 3.18
N ALA A 35 -7.10 -22.47 4.46
CA ALA A 35 -6.92 -21.23 5.21
C ALA A 35 -5.44 -20.84 5.35
N ARG A 36 -4.55 -21.82 5.54
CA ARG A 36 -3.10 -21.58 5.55
C ARG A 36 -2.56 -21.17 4.19
N THR A 37 -3.05 -21.76 3.10
CA THR A 37 -2.63 -21.37 1.74
C THR A 37 -3.13 -19.98 1.37
N ALA A 38 -4.38 -19.63 1.72
CA ALA A 38 -4.92 -18.29 1.50
C ALA A 38 -4.23 -17.23 2.39
N SER A 39 -3.95 -17.56 3.66
CA SER A 39 -3.21 -16.68 4.57
C SER A 39 -1.74 -16.53 4.16
N ALA A 40 -1.11 -17.58 3.64
CA ALA A 40 0.26 -17.50 3.10
C ALA A 40 0.30 -16.71 1.79
N ALA A 41 -0.71 -16.86 0.92
CA ALA A 41 -0.84 -16.08 -0.31
C ALA A 41 -1.07 -14.58 0.01
N ALA A 42 -2.00 -14.26 0.90
CA ALA A 42 -2.24 -12.91 1.39
C ALA A 42 -0.98 -12.32 2.07
N GLY A 43 -0.26 -13.14 2.84
CA GLY A 43 1.02 -12.75 3.44
C GLY A 43 2.11 -12.48 2.40
N SER A 44 2.17 -13.26 1.32
CA SER A 44 3.12 -13.01 0.22
C SER A 44 2.80 -11.76 -0.59
N GLU A 45 1.52 -11.47 -0.79
CA GLU A 45 1.06 -10.26 -1.49
C GLU A 45 1.35 -9.00 -0.67
N ALA A 46 0.97 -8.99 0.61
CA ALA A 46 1.29 -7.89 1.53
C ALA A 46 2.82 -7.66 1.66
N SER A 47 3.60 -8.75 1.72
CA SER A 47 5.06 -8.67 1.73
C SER A 47 5.63 -8.09 0.44
N SER A 48 5.05 -8.42 -0.73
CA SER A 48 5.47 -7.86 -2.01
C SER A 48 5.19 -6.36 -2.10
N ILE A 49 4.02 -5.91 -1.62
CA ILE A 49 3.61 -4.50 -1.57
C ILE A 49 4.54 -3.71 -0.65
N ALA A 50 4.78 -4.23 0.56
CA ALA A 50 5.72 -3.61 1.49
C ALA A 50 7.15 -3.59 0.93
N GLY A 51 7.58 -4.65 0.25
CA GLY A 51 8.89 -4.70 -0.40
C GLY A 51 9.03 -3.73 -1.58
N PHE A 52 7.94 -3.44 -2.30
CA PHE A 52 7.91 -2.41 -3.33
C PHE A 52 7.96 -1.00 -2.71
N ALA A 53 7.10 -0.71 -1.73
CA ALA A 53 7.09 0.57 -1.01
C ALA A 53 8.48 0.88 -0.41
N MET A 54 9.08 -0.10 0.27
CA MET A 54 10.43 0.01 0.84
C MET A 54 11.49 0.33 -0.23
N ARG A 55 11.45 -0.32 -1.40
CA ARG A 55 12.41 -0.04 -2.48
C ARG A 55 12.18 1.33 -3.11
N ALA A 56 10.95 1.81 -3.21
CA ALA A 56 10.65 3.17 -3.66
C ALA A 56 11.33 4.19 -2.73
N GLU A 57 11.18 4.01 -1.41
CA GLU A 57 11.86 4.85 -0.40
C GLU A 57 13.39 4.78 -0.50
N LEU A 58 13.98 3.59 -0.62
CA LEU A 58 15.44 3.47 -0.77
C LEU A 58 15.95 4.06 -2.09
N THR A 59 15.10 4.11 -3.13
CA THR A 59 15.42 4.80 -4.39
C THR A 59 15.50 6.30 -4.15
N ALA A 60 14.52 6.85 -3.44
CA ALA A 60 14.48 8.26 -3.10
C ALA A 60 15.66 8.67 -2.22
N GLN A 61 15.97 7.88 -1.19
CA GLN A 61 17.18 8.04 -0.39
C GLN A 61 18.42 8.14 -1.28
N ALA A 62 18.63 7.15 -2.15
CA ALA A 62 19.81 7.10 -3.02
C ALA A 62 19.89 8.27 -4.00
N LEU A 63 18.75 8.81 -4.44
CA LEU A 63 18.70 10.01 -5.29
C LEU A 63 19.07 11.26 -4.49
N TYR A 64 18.50 11.47 -3.30
CA TYR A 64 18.83 12.61 -2.45
C TYR A 64 20.29 12.60 -1.95
N GLU A 65 20.91 11.43 -1.78
CA GLU A 65 22.33 11.30 -1.46
C GLU A 65 23.26 11.83 -2.58
N LEU A 66 22.75 11.97 -3.82
CA LEU A 66 23.52 12.58 -4.92
C LEU A 66 23.52 14.11 -4.87
N ALA A 67 22.58 14.72 -4.15
CA ALA A 67 22.40 16.16 -4.12
C ALA A 67 23.18 16.81 -2.98
N ASP A 68 23.86 17.93 -3.28
CA ASP A 68 24.62 18.68 -2.28
C ASP A 68 23.73 19.67 -1.52
N GLY A 69 23.72 19.57 -0.19
CA GLY A 69 23.08 20.56 0.69
C GLY A 69 22.34 19.93 1.88
N ASP A 70 22.22 20.70 2.96
CA ASP A 70 21.63 20.24 4.22
C ASP A 70 20.17 19.79 4.06
N LEU A 71 19.39 20.49 3.21
CA LEU A 71 18.02 20.11 2.91
C LEU A 71 17.95 18.70 2.34
N TRP A 72 18.72 18.42 1.29
CA TRP A 72 18.70 17.14 0.59
C TRP A 72 19.23 15.99 1.45
N SER A 73 20.24 16.26 2.28
CA SER A 73 20.71 15.31 3.29
C SER A 73 19.63 14.91 4.30
N VAL A 74 18.80 15.87 4.75
CA VAL A 74 17.66 15.58 5.64
C VAL A 74 16.60 14.76 4.92
N MET A 75 16.32 15.06 3.65
CA MET A 75 15.38 14.30 2.83
C MET A 75 15.82 12.84 2.67
N ALA A 76 17.10 12.60 2.34
CA ALA A 76 17.67 11.25 2.28
C ALA A 76 17.46 10.48 3.59
N GLN A 77 17.68 11.12 4.75
CA GLN A 77 17.48 10.50 6.06
C GLN A 77 16.01 10.16 6.35
N HIS A 78 15.07 10.98 5.90
CA HIS A 78 13.64 10.70 6.03
C HIS A 78 13.27 9.43 5.26
N HIS A 79 13.65 9.33 3.98
CA HIS A 79 13.37 8.14 3.17
C HIS A 79 14.04 6.87 3.71
N ALA A 80 15.27 6.97 4.20
CA ALA A 80 15.94 5.86 4.87
C ALA A 80 15.15 5.37 6.10
N ALA A 81 14.60 6.30 6.89
CA ALA A 81 13.78 5.95 8.05
C ALA A 81 12.42 5.33 7.64
N TYR A 82 11.83 5.77 6.53
CA TYR A 82 10.57 5.22 6.01
C TYR A 82 10.75 3.80 5.49
N ALA A 83 11.79 3.56 4.68
CA ALA A 83 12.19 2.23 4.25
C ALA A 83 12.36 1.28 5.45
N GLN A 84 13.00 1.76 6.52
CA GLN A 84 13.34 0.94 7.68
C GLN A 84 12.10 0.60 8.49
N ARG A 85 11.17 1.55 8.59
CA ARG A 85 9.86 1.34 9.21
C ARG A 85 9.04 0.31 8.44
N ILE A 86 8.94 0.44 7.12
CA ILE A 86 8.21 -0.51 6.27
C ILE A 86 8.82 -1.91 6.38
N ALA A 87 10.15 -2.00 6.26
CA ALA A 87 10.87 -3.27 6.38
C ALA A 87 10.64 -3.93 7.74
N GLY A 88 10.70 -3.17 8.84
CA GLY A 88 10.46 -3.66 10.18
C GLY A 88 9.04 -4.21 10.39
N ILE A 89 8.03 -3.53 9.83
CA ILE A 89 6.62 -4.00 9.88
C ILE A 89 6.45 -5.29 9.08
N ALA A 90 7.04 -5.36 7.89
CA ALA A 90 6.90 -6.49 6.98
C ALA A 90 7.85 -7.67 7.27
N GLY A 91 8.76 -7.54 8.24
CA GLY A 91 9.78 -8.55 8.53
C GLY A 91 10.83 -8.69 7.42
N LEU A 92 11.07 -7.63 6.65
CA LEU A 92 12.04 -7.58 5.55
C LEU A 92 13.36 -6.94 6.00
N SER A 93 14.39 -7.12 5.18
CA SER A 93 15.62 -6.31 5.27
C SER A 93 15.50 -5.10 4.36
N ALA A 94 15.74 -3.90 4.89
CA ALA A 94 15.71 -2.67 4.12
C ALA A 94 16.90 -2.57 3.17
N THR A 95 16.75 -3.14 1.98
CA THR A 95 17.80 -3.24 0.97
C THR A 95 17.20 -3.18 -0.43
N GLY A 96 18.04 -2.81 -1.40
CA GLY A 96 17.65 -2.68 -2.81
C GLY A 96 17.08 -1.30 -3.15
N ARG A 97 16.73 -1.11 -4.41
CA ARG A 97 16.07 0.08 -4.96
C ARG A 97 15.37 -0.28 -6.27
N LEU A 98 14.67 0.67 -6.87
CA LEU A 98 14.12 0.59 -8.22
C LEU A 98 15.14 1.17 -9.19
N ASP A 99 15.98 0.32 -9.78
CA ASP A 99 17.12 0.77 -10.60
C ASP A 99 16.69 1.61 -11.81
N ALA A 100 15.57 1.28 -12.47
CA ALA A 100 15.07 2.06 -13.60
C ALA A 100 14.76 3.52 -13.21
N VAL A 101 14.12 3.74 -12.05
CA VAL A 101 13.79 5.08 -11.55
C VAL A 101 15.06 5.82 -11.12
N TYR A 102 16.00 5.11 -10.48
CA TYR A 102 17.28 5.68 -10.10
C TYR A 102 18.08 6.15 -11.33
N ASP A 103 18.20 5.29 -12.34
CA ASP A 103 18.96 5.56 -13.56
C ASP A 103 18.35 6.73 -14.33
N GLU A 104 17.01 6.83 -14.37
CA GLU A 104 16.29 7.94 -14.99
C GLU A 104 16.55 9.29 -14.30
N LEU A 105 16.53 9.33 -12.96
CA LEU A 105 16.55 10.58 -12.20
C LEU A 105 17.94 11.00 -11.68
N SER A 106 18.90 10.08 -11.59
CA SER A 106 20.21 10.33 -10.96
C SER A 106 20.95 11.53 -11.56
N GLY A 107 20.91 11.71 -12.87
CA GLY A 107 21.54 12.84 -13.55
C GLY A 107 20.98 14.21 -13.13
N ALA A 108 19.68 14.30 -12.86
CA ALA A 108 19.04 15.52 -12.39
C ALA A 108 19.36 15.81 -10.92
N PHE A 109 19.43 14.76 -10.09
CA PHE A 109 19.79 14.88 -8.67
C PHE A 109 21.27 15.23 -8.44
N SER A 110 22.18 14.81 -9.33
CA SER A 110 23.59 15.23 -9.31
C SER A 110 23.83 16.63 -9.90
N SER A 111 22.78 17.36 -10.28
CA SER A 111 22.90 18.72 -10.83
C SER A 111 23.08 19.77 -9.72
N GLY A 112 23.34 21.03 -10.11
CA GLY A 112 23.50 22.13 -9.15
C GLY A 112 22.21 22.57 -8.45
N ASP A 113 21.03 22.18 -8.97
CA ASP A 113 19.73 22.43 -8.34
C ASP A 113 18.76 21.29 -8.69
N PRO A 114 18.52 20.35 -7.76
CA PRO A 114 17.66 19.19 -8.01
C PRO A 114 16.17 19.49 -7.79
N SER A 115 15.77 20.73 -7.48
CA SER A 115 14.42 21.04 -6.96
C SER A 115 13.28 20.56 -7.84
N GLU A 116 13.39 20.66 -9.17
CA GLU A 116 12.36 20.19 -10.10
C GLU A 116 12.22 18.65 -10.07
N ALA A 117 13.34 17.93 -10.12
CA ALA A 117 13.36 16.47 -10.06
C ALA A 117 12.91 15.95 -8.68
N ALA A 118 13.31 16.65 -7.61
CA ALA A 118 12.89 16.36 -6.25
C ALA A 118 11.38 16.53 -6.09
N LEU A 119 10.82 17.63 -6.58
CA LEU A 119 9.37 17.84 -6.58
C LEU A 119 8.62 16.76 -7.36
N GLN A 120 9.13 16.38 -8.53
CA GLN A 120 8.55 15.29 -9.33
C GLN A 120 8.58 13.96 -8.58
N LEU A 121 9.70 13.65 -7.92
CA LEU A 121 9.88 12.43 -7.14
C LEU A 121 8.90 12.38 -5.96
N GLU A 122 8.84 13.41 -5.11
CA GLU A 122 7.94 13.44 -3.94
C GLU A 122 6.47 13.30 -4.35
N ASN A 123 6.05 13.97 -5.43
CA ASN A 123 4.70 13.84 -5.96
C ASN A 123 4.42 12.41 -6.46
N THR A 124 5.39 11.80 -7.14
CA THR A 124 5.31 10.40 -7.59
C THR A 124 5.22 9.43 -6.42
N LEU A 125 6.00 9.64 -5.35
CA LEU A 125 5.97 8.82 -4.14
C LEU A 125 4.65 8.98 -3.37
N ALA A 126 4.14 10.21 -3.23
CA ALA A 126 2.83 10.46 -2.63
C ALA A 126 1.70 9.74 -3.38
N ALA A 127 1.72 9.78 -4.72
CA ALA A 127 0.78 9.05 -5.56
C ALA A 127 0.97 7.53 -5.40
N THR A 128 2.20 7.05 -5.42
CA THR A 128 2.57 5.64 -5.24
C THR A 128 2.02 5.09 -3.93
N HIS A 129 2.34 5.70 -2.80
CA HIS A 129 1.84 5.24 -1.50
C HIS A 129 0.33 5.31 -1.39
N THR A 130 -0.30 6.33 -1.99
CA THR A 130 -1.76 6.44 -2.05
C THR A 130 -2.38 5.26 -2.80
N GLU A 131 -1.78 4.84 -3.91
CA GLU A 131 -2.25 3.67 -4.67
C GLU A 131 -2.04 2.36 -3.88
N LEU A 132 -0.89 2.21 -3.20
CA LEU A 132 -0.61 1.03 -2.38
C LEU A 132 -1.59 0.85 -1.19
N LEU A 133 -2.20 1.93 -0.69
CA LEU A 133 -3.26 1.83 0.32
C LEU A 133 -4.48 1.03 -0.17
N GLY A 134 -4.73 1.01 -1.47
CA GLY A 134 -5.79 0.22 -2.08
C GLY A 134 -5.45 -1.25 -2.31
N MET A 135 -4.21 -1.67 -2.03
CA MET A 135 -3.68 -2.99 -2.38
C MET A 135 -3.43 -3.90 -1.16
N THR A 136 -3.51 -3.38 0.06
CA THR A 136 -3.25 -4.17 1.28
C THR A 136 -4.30 -3.93 2.35
N ASP A 137 -4.67 -5.00 3.07
CA ASP A 137 -5.55 -4.98 4.24
C ASP A 137 -4.77 -5.04 5.57
N ASP A 138 -3.43 -5.06 5.53
CA ASP A 138 -2.59 -5.13 6.72
C ASP A 138 -2.57 -3.78 7.47
N GLY A 139 -3.28 -3.70 8.59
CA GLY A 139 -3.45 -2.47 9.38
C GLY A 139 -2.15 -1.73 9.74
N PRO A 140 -1.10 -2.41 10.25
CA PRO A 140 0.20 -1.80 10.47
C PRO A 140 0.83 -1.20 9.22
N SER A 141 0.80 -1.91 8.08
CA SER A 141 1.31 -1.42 6.80
C SER A 141 0.51 -0.24 6.28
N ILE A 142 -0.83 -0.29 6.33
CA ILE A 142 -1.73 0.83 5.98
C ILE A 142 -1.36 2.08 6.77
N SER A 143 -1.18 1.95 8.10
CA SER A 143 -0.83 3.09 8.96
C SER A 143 0.53 3.69 8.60
N ALA A 144 1.52 2.86 8.28
CA ALA A 144 2.82 3.33 7.85
C ALA A 144 2.75 4.04 6.48
N ILE A 145 2.19 3.39 5.47
CA ILE A 145 2.06 3.90 4.10
C ILE A 145 1.27 5.22 4.09
N ALA A 146 0.16 5.31 4.81
CA ALA A 146 -0.64 6.54 4.88
C ALA A 146 0.14 7.70 5.50
N SER A 147 0.91 7.43 6.57
CA SER A 147 1.73 8.47 7.19
C SER A 147 2.87 8.96 6.29
N ILE A 148 3.42 8.06 5.47
CA ILE A 148 4.45 8.37 4.49
C ILE A 148 3.84 9.22 3.38
N ALA A 149 2.73 8.80 2.76
CA ALA A 149 2.04 9.57 1.71
C ALA A 149 1.75 11.04 2.10
N ILE A 150 1.31 11.27 3.34
CA ILE A 150 1.10 12.63 3.88
C ILE A 150 2.42 13.40 3.96
N THR A 151 3.51 12.73 4.34
CA THR A 151 4.81 13.38 4.50
C THR A 151 5.47 13.68 3.16
N GLU A 152 5.42 12.75 2.20
CA GLU A 152 5.81 12.97 0.79
C GLU A 152 5.10 14.20 0.21
N SER A 153 3.79 14.33 0.44
CA SER A 153 3.02 15.50 -0.01
C SER A 153 3.52 16.81 0.63
N ARG A 154 3.97 16.76 1.89
CA ARG A 154 4.51 17.94 2.59
C ARG A 154 5.92 18.27 2.11
N HIS A 155 6.73 17.27 1.81
CA HIS A 155 8.03 17.44 1.18
C HIS A 155 7.88 18.14 -0.18
N ALA A 156 7.00 17.63 -1.05
CA ALA A 156 6.68 18.23 -2.34
C ALA A 156 6.30 19.72 -2.20
N ALA A 157 5.33 20.02 -1.33
CA ALA A 157 4.90 21.41 -1.09
C ALA A 157 6.03 22.30 -0.54
N THR A 158 6.89 21.75 0.33
CA THR A 158 8.04 22.48 0.89
C THR A 158 9.08 22.79 -0.19
N ILE A 159 9.43 21.82 -1.03
CA ILE A 159 10.37 22.00 -2.14
C ILE A 159 9.82 23.03 -3.12
N ALA A 160 8.54 22.91 -3.52
CA ALA A 160 7.88 23.86 -4.41
C ALA A 160 7.88 25.30 -3.84
N ALA A 161 7.63 25.46 -2.55
CA ALA A 161 7.67 26.77 -1.90
C ALA A 161 9.10 27.36 -1.87
N LEU A 162 10.11 26.53 -1.60
CA LEU A 162 11.51 26.96 -1.53
C LEU A 162 12.10 27.26 -2.91
N SER A 163 11.66 26.57 -3.97
CA SER A 163 12.08 26.81 -5.36
C SER A 163 11.35 27.99 -6.02
N GLY A 164 10.33 28.54 -5.37
CA GLY A 164 9.54 29.66 -5.90
C GLY A 164 8.51 29.24 -6.96
N ALA A 165 8.09 27.98 -6.97
CA ALA A 165 7.04 27.47 -7.84
C ALA A 165 5.68 28.14 -7.55
N ASP A 166 4.76 28.11 -8.52
CA ASP A 166 3.44 28.70 -8.38
C ASP A 166 2.53 27.90 -7.43
N LEU A 167 1.40 28.51 -7.04
CA LEU A 167 0.47 27.91 -6.08
C LEU A 167 -0.16 26.61 -6.61
N GLU A 168 -0.36 26.51 -7.92
CA GLU A 168 -0.90 25.28 -8.54
C GLU A 168 0.08 24.12 -8.32
N THR A 169 1.36 24.35 -8.61
CA THR A 169 2.46 23.39 -8.41
C THR A 169 2.61 23.01 -6.93
N GLN A 170 2.33 23.94 -6.01
CA GLN A 170 2.38 23.68 -4.57
C GLN A 170 1.20 22.85 -4.04
N LEU A 171 0.03 22.92 -4.69
CA LEU A 171 -1.22 22.35 -4.16
C LEU A 171 -1.72 21.12 -4.93
N VAL A 172 -1.32 20.95 -6.18
CA VAL A 172 -1.87 19.93 -7.07
C VAL A 172 -0.81 18.90 -7.43
N ASN A 173 -1.06 17.66 -7.02
CA ASN A 173 -0.29 16.50 -7.46
C ASN A 173 -1.01 15.82 -8.64
N SER A 174 -0.35 15.80 -9.81
CA SER A 174 -0.81 15.12 -11.02
C SER A 174 0.12 13.98 -11.47
N ALA A 175 1.09 13.61 -10.64
CA ALA A 175 2.04 12.54 -10.94
C ALA A 175 1.35 11.18 -11.02
N ALA A 176 1.83 10.35 -11.95
CA ALA A 176 1.45 8.94 -12.00
C ALA A 176 2.20 8.18 -10.88
N ALA A 177 1.52 7.24 -10.25
CA ALA A 177 2.15 6.32 -9.31
C ALA A 177 3.11 5.37 -10.04
N LEU A 178 4.13 4.92 -9.30
CA LEU A 178 4.93 3.77 -9.70
C LEU A 178 4.12 2.50 -9.47
N ALA A 179 4.20 1.56 -10.39
CA ALA A 179 3.60 0.23 -10.23
C ALA A 179 4.65 -0.80 -9.83
N PRO A 180 4.31 -1.77 -8.95
CA PRO A 180 5.10 -2.99 -8.81
C PRO A 180 5.21 -3.69 -10.17
N GLU A 181 6.38 -4.22 -10.52
CA GLU A 181 6.46 -5.10 -11.70
C GLU A 181 5.56 -6.33 -11.48
N ALA A 182 4.84 -6.72 -12.54
CA ALA A 182 3.85 -7.79 -12.52
C ALA A 182 4.48 -9.20 -12.49
#